data_AF-A0A7C0YNG9-F1
#
_entry.id   AF-A0A7C0YNG9-F1
#
_cell.length_a   1.000
_cell.length_b   1.000
_cell.length_c   1.000
_cell.angle_alpha   90.00
_cell.angle_beta   90.00
_cell.angle_gamma   90.00
#
_symmetry.space_group_name_H-M   'P 1'
#
loop_
_entity.id
_entity.type
_entity.pdbx_description
1 polymer ?
#
loop_
_entity_poly.entity_id
_entity_poly.type
_entity_poly.pdbx_seq_one_letter_code
_entity_poly.pdbx_strand_id
1 'polypeptide(L)'
;VIDWRNKDGYGKDIPARKRAQMYRLRKWQQRIRVSNSSERNLAFALTDLDKVASRLSLPKGTREQAAVVYRKAVEKGLIRGRSIEGVSAAALYAACRMCNIPRTLDEVSIASKLNRKEIGRTYRFIMRELNINLSPTTPVDYVPRFGSELKLSGETQAKAIEIIRVAMDRELTSGRGPTGVAAASIYIASVLLGERRTQREVADVAGVTEVTIRNRYKELAEKLDIDIII
;
A
#
# COMPACT_ATOMS: atom_id res chain seq x y z
N VAL A 1 -24.70 21.26 -10.72
CA VAL A 1 -23.56 22.08 -10.25
C VAL A 1 -23.56 23.35 -11.06
N ILE A 2 -23.55 24.54 -10.44
CA ILE A 2 -23.46 25.79 -11.19
C ILE A 2 -22.02 25.94 -11.65
N ASP A 3 -21.78 25.70 -12.95
CA ASP A 3 -20.45 25.77 -13.57
C ASP A 3 -19.92 27.22 -13.59
N TRP A 4 -18.60 27.40 -13.70
CA TRP A 4 -17.94 28.71 -13.80
C TRP A 4 -18.27 29.41 -15.12
N ARG A 5 -18.52 28.61 -16.16
CA ARG A 5 -18.99 29.07 -17.46
C ARG A 5 -20.34 29.74 -17.22
N ASN A 6 -20.46 31.04 -17.53
CA ASN A 6 -21.68 31.83 -17.34
C ASN A 6 -22.78 31.42 -18.33
N LYS A 7 -23.13 30.12 -18.33
CA LYS A 7 -24.10 29.50 -19.20
C LYS A 7 -25.22 28.87 -18.37
N ASP A 8 -26.44 28.92 -18.89
CA ASP A 8 -27.58 28.23 -18.29
C ASP A 8 -27.57 26.73 -18.62
N GLY A 9 -28.56 25.99 -18.10
CA GLY A 9 -28.69 24.54 -18.32
C GLY A 9 -28.94 24.15 -19.79
N TYR A 10 -29.28 25.12 -20.65
CA TYR A 10 -29.47 24.96 -22.09
C TYR A 10 -28.25 25.45 -22.90
N GLY A 11 -27.17 25.87 -22.24
CA GLY A 11 -25.93 26.32 -22.87
C GLY A 11 -25.92 27.78 -23.36
N LYS A 12 -26.97 28.56 -23.08
CA LYS A 12 -27.07 29.99 -23.43
C LYS A 12 -26.37 30.87 -22.41
N ASP A 13 -25.80 31.99 -22.86
CA ASP A 13 -25.10 32.91 -21.98
C ASP A 13 -26.04 33.60 -20.99
N ILE A 14 -25.60 33.67 -19.73
CA ILE A 14 -26.34 34.30 -18.65
C ILE A 14 -26.33 35.83 -18.87
N PRO A 15 -27.52 36.47 -18.95
CA PRO A 15 -27.63 37.91 -19.14
C PRO A 15 -26.85 38.71 -18.08
N ALA A 16 -26.23 39.82 -18.48
CA ALA A 16 -25.40 40.65 -17.59
C ALA A 16 -26.10 41.00 -16.26
N ARG A 17 -27.39 41.36 -16.31
CA ARG A 17 -28.24 41.66 -15.14
C ARG A 17 -28.33 40.51 -14.11
N LYS A 18 -28.23 39.25 -14.56
CA LYS A 18 -28.31 38.06 -13.70
C LYS A 18 -26.94 37.55 -13.25
N ARG A 19 -25.83 38.09 -13.77
CA ARG A 19 -24.48 37.63 -13.41
C ARG A 19 -24.15 37.83 -11.95
N ALA A 20 -24.53 38.97 -11.36
CA ALA A 20 -24.32 39.24 -9.93
C ALA A 20 -25.14 38.32 -9.02
N GLN A 21 -26.36 37.94 -9.44
CA GLN A 21 -27.17 36.93 -8.75
C GLN A 21 -26.52 35.55 -8.86
N MET A 22 -26.07 35.18 -10.07
CA MET A 22 -25.45 33.87 -10.29
C MET A 22 -24.11 33.73 -9.56
N TYR A 23 -23.32 34.80 -9.49
CA TYR A 23 -22.10 34.86 -8.67
C TYR A 23 -22.39 34.60 -7.19
N ARG A 24 -23.45 35.23 -6.65
CA ARG A 24 -23.90 34.98 -5.28
C ARG A 24 -24.33 33.53 -5.09
N LEU A 25 -25.15 32.99 -6.00
CA LEU A 25 -25.58 31.59 -5.96
C LEU A 25 -24.41 30.61 -6.03
N ARG A 26 -23.38 30.88 -6.85
CA ARG A 26 -22.14 30.08 -6.87
C ARG A 26 -21.39 30.14 -5.54
N LYS A 27 -21.23 31.35 -4.96
CA LYS A 27 -20.62 31.49 -3.62
C LYS A 27 -21.39 30.70 -2.56
N TRP A 28 -22.73 30.79 -2.57
CA TRP A 28 -23.58 30.03 -1.65
C TRP A 28 -23.47 28.53 -1.89
N GLN A 29 -23.52 28.07 -3.14
CA GLN A 29 -23.36 26.66 -3.47
C GLN A 29 -21.99 26.14 -3.05
N GLN A 30 -20.91 26.91 -3.24
CA GLN A 30 -19.56 26.52 -2.82
C GLN A 30 -19.42 26.47 -1.29
N ARG A 31 -20.09 27.37 -0.56
CA ARG A 31 -20.15 27.35 0.91
C ARG A 31 -21.00 26.19 1.45
N ILE A 32 -22.13 25.88 0.81
CA ILE A 32 -23.05 24.81 1.22
C ILE A 32 -22.50 23.43 0.86
N ARG A 33 -21.87 23.25 -0.30
CA ARG A 33 -21.23 21.97 -0.68
C ARG A 33 -20.10 21.56 0.27
N VAL A 34 -19.58 22.51 1.03
CA VAL A 34 -18.39 22.37 1.85
C VAL A 34 -18.74 22.89 3.25
N SER A 35 -19.88 22.46 3.76
CA SER A 35 -20.50 23.04 4.95
C SER A 35 -19.76 22.67 6.24
N ASN A 36 -19.10 21.50 6.26
CA ASN A 36 -18.44 21.00 7.47
C ASN A 36 -16.92 20.83 7.29
N SER A 37 -16.15 21.13 8.32
CA SER A 37 -14.68 20.94 8.33
C SER A 37 -14.32 19.47 8.10
N SER A 38 -15.13 18.55 8.64
CA SER A 38 -14.98 17.10 8.43
C SER A 38 -15.14 16.67 6.97
N GLU A 39 -16.06 17.28 6.22
CA GLU A 39 -16.29 16.95 4.79
C GLU A 39 -15.13 17.43 3.92
N ARG A 40 -14.54 18.59 4.23
CA ARG A 40 -13.31 19.08 3.57
C ARG A 40 -12.15 18.12 3.78
N ASN A 41 -11.95 17.73 5.03
CA ASN A 41 -10.86 16.82 5.38
C ASN A 41 -11.04 15.47 4.69
N LEU A 42 -12.26 14.94 4.63
CA LEU A 42 -12.58 13.71 3.91
C LEU A 42 -12.29 13.85 2.41
N ALA A 43 -12.73 14.93 1.76
CA ALA A 43 -12.48 15.15 0.34
C ALA A 43 -10.97 15.25 0.02
N PHE A 44 -10.22 15.95 0.86
CA PHE A 44 -8.77 16.04 0.75
C PHE A 44 -8.11 14.67 0.93
N ALA A 45 -8.50 13.92 1.96
CA ALA A 45 -7.95 12.61 2.26
C ALA A 45 -8.23 11.57 1.17
N LEU A 46 -9.43 11.54 0.60
CA LEU A 46 -9.76 10.63 -0.50
C LEU A 46 -8.93 10.95 -1.74
N THR A 47 -8.71 12.24 -2.01
CA THR A 47 -7.84 12.68 -3.11
C THR A 47 -6.38 12.27 -2.86
N ASP A 48 -5.88 12.41 -1.63
CA ASP A 48 -4.54 11.98 -1.25
C ASP A 48 -4.37 10.45 -1.34
N LEU A 49 -5.34 9.70 -0.82
CA LEU A 49 -5.40 8.25 -0.90
C LEU A 49 -5.33 7.78 -2.36
N ASP A 50 -6.13 8.37 -3.26
CA ASP A 50 -6.10 8.03 -4.68
C ASP A 50 -4.74 8.33 -5.32
N LYS A 51 -4.07 9.42 -4.93
CA LYS A 51 -2.71 9.74 -5.39
C LYS A 51 -1.70 8.68 -4.95
N VAL A 52 -1.69 8.32 -3.67
CA VAL A 52 -0.76 7.33 -3.12
C VAL A 52 -1.06 5.95 -3.70
N ALA A 53 -2.33 5.57 -3.81
CA ALA A 53 -2.74 4.30 -4.39
C ALA A 53 -2.37 4.17 -5.87
N SER A 54 -2.42 5.28 -6.62
CA SER A 54 -1.99 5.31 -8.02
C SER A 54 -0.48 5.14 -8.15
N ARG A 55 0.32 5.74 -7.26
CA ARG A 55 1.80 5.52 -7.22
C ARG A 55 2.17 4.07 -6.91
N LEU A 56 1.35 3.37 -6.13
CA LEU A 56 1.55 1.96 -5.76
C LEU A 56 0.87 0.98 -6.73
N SER A 57 0.26 1.49 -7.81
CA SER A 57 -0.49 0.71 -8.81
C SER A 57 -1.55 -0.19 -8.18
N LEU A 58 -2.26 0.29 -7.16
CA LEU A 58 -3.25 -0.52 -6.44
C LEU A 58 -4.56 -0.64 -7.22
N PRO A 59 -5.20 -1.83 -7.23
CA PRO A 59 -6.51 -2.04 -7.84
C PRO A 59 -7.60 -1.17 -7.22
N LYS A 60 -8.66 -0.91 -7.99
CA LYS A 60 -9.79 -0.07 -7.55
C LYS A 60 -10.44 -0.60 -6.25
N GLY A 61 -10.62 -1.91 -6.13
CA GLY A 61 -11.20 -2.51 -4.93
C GLY A 61 -10.42 -2.19 -3.65
N THR A 62 -9.08 -2.17 -3.71
CA THR A 62 -8.23 -1.80 -2.56
C THR A 62 -8.35 -0.32 -2.21
N ARG A 63 -8.53 0.56 -3.21
CA ARG A 63 -8.77 2.00 -2.99
C ARG A 63 -10.10 2.25 -2.30
N GLU A 64 -11.15 1.57 -2.77
CA GLU A 64 -12.48 1.63 -2.16
C GLU A 64 -12.46 1.11 -0.72
N GLN A 65 -11.75 0.01 -0.46
CA GLN A 65 -11.56 -0.52 0.89
C GLN A 65 -10.82 0.46 1.80
N ALA A 66 -9.77 1.12 1.30
CA ALA A 66 -9.04 2.14 2.05
C ALA A 66 -9.95 3.34 2.39
N ALA A 67 -10.80 3.77 1.45
CA ALA A 67 -11.79 4.82 1.69
C ALA A 67 -12.83 4.42 2.74
N VAL A 68 -13.22 3.14 2.82
CA VAL A 68 -14.09 2.63 3.89
C VAL A 68 -13.39 2.69 5.25
N VAL A 69 -12.14 2.23 5.34
CA VAL A 69 -11.35 2.29 6.59
C VAL A 69 -11.17 3.74 7.05
N TYR A 70 -10.85 4.65 6.13
CA TYR A 70 -10.70 6.07 6.44
C TYR A 70 -12.01 6.67 6.96
N ARG A 71 -13.16 6.41 6.31
CA ARG A 71 -14.48 6.90 6.76
C ARG A 71 -14.82 6.42 8.17
N LYS A 72 -14.59 5.13 8.47
CA LYS A 72 -14.78 4.59 9.83
C LYS A 72 -13.90 5.30 10.86
N ALA A 73 -12.67 5.66 10.48
CA ALA A 73 -11.77 6.41 11.36
C ALA A 73 -12.25 7.86 11.59
N VAL A 74 -12.85 8.51 10.58
CA VAL A 74 -13.50 9.83 10.72
C VAL A 74 -14.67 9.75 11.69
N GLU A 75 -15.56 8.77 11.50
CA GLU A 75 -16.79 8.59 12.30
C GLU A 75 -16.48 8.38 13.79
N LYS A 76 -15.43 7.62 14.10
CA LYS A 76 -14.94 7.43 15.47
C LYS A 76 -14.05 8.58 15.99
N GLY A 77 -13.84 9.65 15.22
CA GLY A 77 -13.03 10.80 15.64
C GLY A 77 -11.53 10.53 15.78
N LEU A 78 -11.01 9.48 15.15
CA LEU A 78 -9.63 8.97 15.31
C LEU A 78 -8.55 9.84 14.63
N ILE A 79 -8.96 10.86 13.87
CA ILE A 79 -8.09 11.76 13.12
C ILE A 79 -7.47 12.84 14.03
N ARG A 80 -8.15 13.21 15.13
CA ARG A 80 -7.71 14.29 16.00
C ARG A 80 -6.30 14.00 16.55
N GLY A 81 -5.40 14.99 16.41
CA GLY A 81 -4.00 14.88 16.84
C GLY A 81 -3.07 14.15 15.87
N ARG A 82 -3.52 13.86 14.64
CA ARG A 82 -2.72 13.22 13.59
C ARG A 82 -2.83 13.98 12.27
N SER A 83 -1.83 13.81 11.40
CA SER A 83 -1.87 14.30 10.03
C SER A 83 -2.95 13.58 9.24
N ILE A 84 -3.65 14.29 8.35
CA ILE A 84 -4.70 13.70 7.52
C ILE A 84 -4.07 12.69 6.54
N GLU A 85 -2.91 13.04 6.01
CA GLU A 85 -2.07 12.24 5.14
C GLU A 85 -1.56 10.99 5.87
N GLY A 86 -1.17 11.09 7.14
CA GLY A 86 -0.74 9.94 7.94
C GLY A 86 -1.87 8.93 8.17
N VAL A 87 -3.10 9.41 8.41
CA VAL A 87 -4.28 8.56 8.52
C VAL A 87 -4.66 7.96 7.16
N SER A 88 -4.57 8.73 6.07
CA SER A 88 -4.76 8.28 4.69
C SER A 88 -3.80 7.14 4.33
N ALA A 89 -2.49 7.33 4.53
CA ALA A 89 -1.47 6.32 4.26
C ALA A 89 -1.64 5.07 5.14
N ALA A 90 -2.01 5.23 6.41
CA ALA A 90 -2.28 4.11 7.31
C ALA A 90 -3.54 3.32 6.90
N ALA A 91 -4.60 4.00 6.46
CA ALA A 91 -5.81 3.36 5.95
C ALA A 91 -5.54 2.60 4.64
N LEU A 92 -4.69 3.16 3.77
CA LEU A 92 -4.25 2.49 2.54
C LEU A 92 -3.44 1.23 2.85
N TYR A 93 -2.48 1.32 3.78
CA TYR A 93 -1.70 0.16 4.23
C TYR A 93 -2.60 -0.92 4.86
N ALA A 94 -3.61 -0.53 5.65
CA ALA A 94 -4.59 -1.46 6.20
C ALA A 94 -5.38 -2.16 5.08
N ALA A 95 -5.86 -1.43 4.09
CA ALA A 95 -6.59 -1.99 2.97
C ALA A 95 -5.76 -2.96 2.13
N CYS A 96 -4.49 -2.63 1.88
CA CYS A 96 -3.54 -3.54 1.22
C CYS A 96 -3.47 -4.89 1.94
N ARG A 97 -3.38 -4.87 3.29
CA ARG A 97 -3.37 -6.09 4.10
C ARG A 97 -4.72 -6.82 4.10
N MET A 98 -5.84 -6.10 4.15
CA MET A 98 -7.18 -6.70 4.10
C MET A 98 -7.46 -7.40 2.76
N CYS A 99 -6.96 -6.85 1.66
CA CYS A 99 -7.15 -7.40 0.32
C CYS A 99 -6.07 -8.42 -0.08
N ASN A 100 -5.18 -8.82 0.83
CA ASN A 100 -4.03 -9.70 0.54
C ASN A 100 -3.14 -9.19 -0.61
N ILE A 101 -2.96 -7.87 -0.69
CA ILE A 101 -2.01 -7.22 -1.62
C ILE A 101 -0.87 -6.67 -0.78
N PRO A 102 0.16 -7.48 -0.49
CA PRO A 102 1.22 -7.07 0.42
C PRO A 102 1.99 -5.88 -0.16
N ARG A 103 2.06 -4.83 0.65
CA ARG A 103 2.94 -3.69 0.49
C ARG A 103 3.70 -3.52 1.77
N THR A 104 4.97 -3.16 1.70
CA THR A 104 5.78 -2.87 2.87
C THR A 104 5.47 -1.47 3.39
N LEU A 105 5.76 -1.21 4.66
CA LEU A 105 5.63 0.14 5.20
C LEU A 105 6.60 1.12 4.52
N ASP A 106 7.74 0.64 4.04
CA ASP A 106 8.71 1.44 3.30
C ASP A 106 8.16 1.88 1.93
N GLU A 107 7.49 0.99 1.21
CA GLU A 107 6.83 1.32 -0.06
C GLU A 107 5.75 2.38 0.13
N VAL A 108 4.91 2.23 1.15
CA VAL A 108 3.87 3.22 1.46
C VAL A 108 4.50 4.55 1.90
N SER A 109 5.57 4.51 2.68
CA SER A 109 6.34 5.68 3.13
C SER A 109 6.92 6.47 1.96
N ILE A 110 7.54 5.79 1.00
CA ILE A 110 8.07 6.40 -0.23
C ILE A 110 6.93 7.00 -1.05
N ALA A 111 5.84 6.26 -1.25
CA ALA A 111 4.71 6.70 -2.06
C ALA A 111 3.96 7.89 -1.44
N SER A 112 3.84 7.96 -0.11
CA SER A 112 3.15 9.04 0.60
C SER A 112 4.07 10.19 1.02
N LYS A 113 5.40 10.03 0.90
CA LYS A 113 6.41 10.98 1.40
C LYS A 113 6.28 11.25 2.91
N LEU A 114 5.83 10.27 3.68
CA LEU A 114 5.71 10.36 5.14
C LEU A 114 6.72 9.44 5.81
N ASN A 115 7.01 9.70 7.08
CA ASN A 115 7.95 8.86 7.82
C ASN A 115 7.33 7.47 8.09
N ARG A 116 8.06 6.40 7.75
CA ARG A 116 7.68 5.00 8.05
C ARG A 116 7.20 4.80 9.49
N LYS A 117 7.87 5.43 10.47
CA LYS A 117 7.52 5.30 11.89
C LYS A 117 6.17 5.95 12.22
N GLU A 118 5.81 7.03 11.53
CA GLU A 118 4.52 7.70 11.70
C GLU A 118 3.40 6.81 11.15
N ILE A 119 3.54 6.31 9.92
CA ILE A 119 2.56 5.41 9.30
C ILE A 119 2.32 4.18 10.18
N GLY A 120 3.40 3.53 10.65
CA GLY A 120 3.29 2.33 11.49
C GLY A 120 2.66 2.58 12.86
N ARG A 121 2.83 3.77 13.46
CA ARG A 121 2.15 4.15 14.71
C ARG A 121 0.67 4.42 14.47
N THR A 122 0.34 5.20 13.44
CA THR A 122 -1.04 5.53 13.08
C THR A 122 -1.82 4.30 12.65
N TYR A 123 -1.21 3.40 11.87
CA TYR A 123 -1.79 2.10 11.52
C TYR A 123 -2.17 1.29 12.76
N ARG A 124 -1.22 1.03 13.67
CA ARG A 124 -1.50 0.24 14.88
C ARG A 124 -2.61 0.86 15.73
N PHE A 125 -2.62 2.18 15.84
CA PHE A 125 -3.68 2.90 16.54
C PHE A 125 -5.04 2.67 15.88
N ILE A 126 -5.18 2.95 14.58
CA ILE A 126 -6.45 2.81 13.85
C ILE A 126 -6.97 1.37 13.92
N MET A 127 -6.10 0.37 13.71
CA MET A 127 -6.49 -1.04 13.74
C MET A 127 -7.05 -1.46 15.10
N ARG A 128 -6.42 -0.98 16.19
CA ARG A 128 -6.88 -1.23 17.56
C ARG A 128 -8.22 -0.55 17.82
N GLU A 129 -8.36 0.74 17.53
CA GLU A 129 -9.60 1.49 17.81
C GLU A 129 -10.78 1.06 16.92
N LEU A 130 -10.51 0.53 15.72
CA LEU A 130 -11.52 -0.05 14.84
C LEU A 130 -11.80 -1.53 15.09
N ASN A 131 -11.10 -2.18 16.04
CA ASN A 131 -11.20 -3.61 16.33
C ASN A 131 -11.02 -4.49 15.07
N ILE A 132 -10.11 -4.10 14.18
CA ILE A 132 -9.80 -4.88 12.98
C ILE A 132 -8.60 -5.77 13.33
N ASN A 133 -8.83 -7.08 13.36
CA ASN A 133 -7.77 -8.07 13.59
C ASN A 133 -7.30 -8.63 12.26
N LEU A 134 -6.04 -8.36 11.91
CA LEU A 134 -5.40 -8.91 10.70
C LEU A 134 -4.24 -9.82 11.09
N SER A 135 -4.23 -11.02 10.51
CA SER A 135 -3.11 -11.95 10.62
C SER A 135 -1.82 -11.31 10.12
N PRO A 136 -0.67 -11.52 10.80
CA PRO A 136 0.64 -11.07 10.35
C PRO A 136 0.90 -11.44 8.88
N THR A 137 1.59 -10.57 8.15
CA THR A 137 2.02 -10.88 6.79
C THR A 137 3.11 -11.94 6.82
N THR A 138 2.96 -12.94 5.97
CA THR A 138 3.90 -14.05 5.83
C THR A 138 4.89 -13.76 4.69
N PRO A 139 6.06 -14.41 4.65
CA PRO A 139 6.97 -14.29 3.51
C PRO A 139 6.33 -14.75 2.19
N VAL A 140 5.44 -15.76 2.25
CA VAL A 140 4.74 -16.32 1.08
C VAL A 140 3.95 -15.25 0.33
N ASP A 141 3.31 -14.33 1.06
CA ASP A 141 2.47 -13.30 0.47
C ASP A 141 3.24 -12.44 -0.54
N TYR A 142 4.54 -12.21 -0.33
CA TYR A 142 5.36 -11.35 -1.18
C TYR A 142 5.84 -12.03 -2.47
N VAL A 143 5.88 -13.37 -2.52
CA VAL A 143 6.48 -14.11 -3.64
C VAL A 143 5.84 -13.79 -4.99
N PRO A 144 4.50 -13.79 -5.16
CA PRO A 144 3.88 -13.55 -6.45
C PRO A 144 4.26 -12.19 -7.04
N ARG A 145 4.33 -11.15 -6.20
CA ARG A 145 4.67 -9.81 -6.64
C ARG A 145 6.16 -9.72 -7.01
N PHE A 146 7.04 -10.13 -6.10
CA PHE A 146 8.48 -10.06 -6.33
C PHE A 146 8.88 -10.91 -7.54
N GLY A 147 8.31 -12.10 -7.68
CA GLY A 147 8.53 -12.97 -8.84
C GLY A 147 8.06 -12.33 -10.15
N SER A 148 6.91 -11.67 -10.14
CA SER A 148 6.40 -10.94 -11.31
C SER A 148 7.29 -9.76 -11.71
N GLU A 149 7.75 -8.96 -10.74
CA GLU A 149 8.68 -7.84 -10.99
C GLU A 149 10.05 -8.32 -11.49
N LEU A 150 10.51 -9.49 -11.02
CA LEU A 150 11.74 -10.16 -11.49
C LEU A 150 11.54 -10.99 -12.77
N LYS A 151 10.34 -10.99 -13.36
CA LYS A 151 10.00 -11.77 -14.56
C LYS A 151 10.36 -13.26 -14.43
N LEU A 152 10.06 -13.84 -13.28
CA LEU A 152 10.28 -15.26 -12.99
C LEU A 152 9.04 -16.07 -13.36
N SER A 153 9.24 -17.31 -13.80
CA SER A 153 8.14 -18.21 -14.13
C SER A 153 7.33 -18.60 -12.89
N GLY A 154 6.11 -19.09 -13.13
CA GLY A 154 5.27 -19.64 -12.06
C GLY A 154 5.93 -20.83 -11.35
N GLU A 155 6.78 -21.59 -12.04
CA GLU A 155 7.54 -22.70 -11.47
C GLU A 155 8.56 -22.22 -10.44
N THR A 156 9.36 -21.19 -10.78
CA THR A 156 10.29 -20.56 -9.84
C THR A 156 9.58 -19.95 -8.63
N GLN A 157 8.42 -19.32 -8.84
CA GLN A 157 7.61 -18.79 -7.75
C GLN A 157 7.05 -19.90 -6.85
N ALA A 158 6.57 -20.99 -7.43
CA ALA A 158 6.09 -22.15 -6.67
C ALA A 158 7.23 -22.78 -5.84
N LYS A 159 8.43 -22.92 -6.42
CA LYS A 159 9.59 -23.44 -5.70
C LYS A 159 10.03 -22.53 -4.57
N ALA A 160 9.98 -21.21 -4.75
CA ALA A 160 10.26 -20.25 -3.69
C ALA A 160 9.25 -20.38 -2.53
N ILE A 161 7.96 -20.59 -2.82
CA ILE A 161 6.92 -20.82 -1.81
C ILE A 161 7.18 -22.13 -1.05
N GLU A 162 7.58 -23.20 -1.74
CA GLU A 162 7.95 -24.48 -1.12
C GLU A 162 9.11 -24.29 -0.13
N ILE A 163 10.18 -23.62 -0.54
CA ILE A 163 11.34 -23.31 0.32
C ILE A 163 10.90 -22.54 1.56
N ILE A 164 10.04 -21.54 1.41
CA ILE A 164 9.51 -20.75 2.53
C ILE A 164 8.72 -21.64 3.49
N ARG A 165 7.86 -22.53 2.99
CA ARG A 165 7.05 -23.43 3.83
C ARG A 165 7.94 -24.35 4.66
N VAL A 166 8.91 -25.01 4.03
CA VAL A 166 9.87 -25.86 4.75
C VAL A 166 10.67 -25.05 5.78
N ALA A 167 11.07 -23.82 5.43
CA ALA A 167 11.75 -22.93 6.37
C ALA A 167 10.87 -22.52 7.57
N MET A 168 9.56 -22.34 7.36
CA MET A 168 8.60 -22.04 8.43
C MET A 168 8.39 -23.26 9.34
N ASP A 169 8.25 -24.46 8.75
CA ASP A 169 8.06 -25.71 9.51
C ASP A 169 9.28 -26.06 10.37
N ARG A 170 10.48 -25.68 9.91
CA ARG A 170 11.74 -25.81 10.68
C ARG A 170 12.06 -24.60 11.56
N GLU A 171 11.11 -23.68 11.74
CA GLU A 171 11.24 -22.45 12.55
C GLU A 171 12.40 -21.52 12.15
N LEU A 172 12.90 -21.64 10.92
CA LEU A 172 14.04 -20.86 10.42
C LEU A 172 13.65 -19.41 10.14
N THR A 173 12.36 -19.11 10.01
CA THR A 173 11.84 -17.76 9.73
C THR A 173 11.66 -16.90 10.98
N SER A 174 11.73 -17.49 12.18
CA SER A 174 11.49 -16.80 13.45
C SER A 174 12.49 -15.66 13.69
N GLY A 175 11.99 -14.48 14.08
CA GLY A 175 12.81 -13.30 14.33
C GLY A 175 13.39 -12.64 13.07
N ARG A 176 13.02 -13.11 11.87
CA ARG A 176 13.49 -12.56 10.58
C ARG A 176 12.38 -11.77 9.90
N GLY A 177 12.76 -10.71 9.19
CA GLY A 177 11.81 -9.91 8.42
C GLY A 177 11.24 -10.73 7.24
N PRO A 178 9.92 -10.73 7.02
CA PRO A 178 9.29 -11.58 6.02
C PRO A 178 9.72 -11.25 4.58
N THR A 179 10.02 -9.98 4.30
CA THR A 179 10.53 -9.54 2.99
C THR A 179 11.89 -10.15 2.67
N GLY A 180 12.81 -10.18 3.64
CA GLY A 180 14.14 -10.75 3.46
C GLY A 180 14.10 -12.27 3.27
N VAL A 181 13.21 -12.97 3.99
CA VAL A 181 13.00 -14.42 3.81
C VAL A 181 12.44 -14.72 2.42
N ALA A 182 11.43 -13.96 1.98
CA ALA A 182 10.85 -14.10 0.65
C ALA A 182 11.90 -13.86 -0.45
N ALA A 183 12.67 -12.77 -0.33
CA ALA A 183 13.75 -12.42 -1.26
C ALA A 183 14.83 -13.51 -1.35
N ALA A 184 15.29 -14.02 -0.20
CA ALA A 184 16.28 -15.10 -0.17
C ALA A 184 15.75 -16.40 -0.80
N SER A 185 14.49 -16.75 -0.52
CA SER A 185 13.88 -17.96 -1.08
C SER A 185 13.67 -17.87 -2.59
N ILE A 186 13.30 -16.67 -3.09
CA ILE A 186 13.23 -16.39 -4.53
C ILE A 186 14.60 -16.51 -5.18
N TYR A 187 15.64 -15.94 -4.57
CA TYR A 187 17.01 -16.06 -5.06
C TYR A 187 17.44 -17.53 -5.16
N ILE A 188 17.23 -18.33 -4.12
CA ILE A 188 17.54 -19.77 -4.14
C ILE A 188 16.77 -20.48 -5.27
N ALA A 189 15.45 -20.30 -5.34
CA ALA A 189 14.63 -20.92 -6.37
C ALA A 189 15.08 -20.55 -7.79
N SER A 190 15.42 -19.27 -8.01
CA SER A 190 15.92 -18.77 -9.29
C SER A 190 17.25 -19.40 -9.71
N VAL A 191 18.12 -19.74 -8.74
CA VAL A 191 19.39 -20.40 -9.04
C VAL A 191 19.17 -21.88 -9.35
N LEU A 192 18.29 -22.55 -8.58
CA LEU A 192 17.99 -23.97 -8.76
C LEU A 192 17.34 -24.29 -10.11
N LEU A 193 16.44 -23.43 -10.60
CA LEU A 193 15.73 -23.64 -11.86
C LEU A 193 16.40 -22.95 -13.07
N GLY A 194 17.58 -22.37 -12.88
CA GLY A 194 18.34 -21.73 -13.97
C GLY A 194 17.83 -20.34 -14.39
N GLU A 195 16.79 -19.79 -13.76
CA GLU A 195 16.29 -18.42 -13.99
C GLU A 195 17.06 -17.36 -13.17
N ARG A 196 18.40 -17.42 -13.22
CA ARG A 196 19.26 -16.67 -12.30
C ARG A 196 18.96 -15.15 -12.29
N ARG A 197 18.79 -14.62 -11.09
CA ARG A 197 18.78 -13.18 -10.80
C ARG A 197 19.92 -12.82 -9.88
N THR A 198 20.49 -11.64 -10.05
CA THR A 198 21.53 -11.14 -9.16
C THR A 198 20.96 -10.81 -7.78
N GLN A 199 21.77 -10.92 -6.73
CA GLN A 199 21.35 -10.52 -5.37
C GLN A 199 20.90 -9.06 -5.33
N ARG A 200 21.51 -8.20 -6.17
CA ARG A 200 21.14 -6.79 -6.31
C ARG A 200 19.74 -6.61 -6.87
N GLU A 201 19.41 -7.27 -7.99
CA GLU A 201 18.06 -7.18 -8.58
C GLU A 201 16.97 -7.63 -7.60
N VAL A 202 17.23 -8.73 -6.88
CA VAL A 202 16.29 -9.24 -5.88
C VAL A 202 16.18 -8.29 -4.68
N ALA A 203 17.30 -7.68 -4.25
CA ALA A 203 17.34 -6.70 -3.17
C ALA A 203 16.53 -5.44 -3.49
N ASP A 204 16.70 -4.93 -4.71
CA ASP A 204 16.00 -3.73 -5.19
C ASP A 204 14.48 -3.94 -5.23
N VAL A 205 14.02 -5.09 -5.74
CA VAL A 205 12.59 -5.45 -5.77
C VAL A 205 12.00 -5.67 -4.37
N ALA A 206 12.75 -6.33 -3.49
CA ALA A 206 12.27 -6.63 -2.14
C ALA A 206 12.39 -5.47 -1.14
N GLY A 207 13.08 -4.40 -1.52
CA GLY A 207 13.36 -3.27 -0.63
C GLY A 207 14.24 -3.63 0.56
N VAL A 208 15.19 -4.56 0.36
CA VAL A 208 16.16 -5.01 1.38
C VAL A 208 17.58 -4.80 0.87
N THR A 209 18.58 -4.98 1.73
CA THR A 209 19.98 -4.87 1.30
C THR A 209 20.50 -6.19 0.71
N GLU A 210 21.45 -6.13 -0.22
CA GLU A 210 22.12 -7.32 -0.75
C GLU A 210 22.73 -8.20 0.36
N VAL A 211 23.30 -7.57 1.40
CA VAL A 211 23.86 -8.29 2.56
C VAL A 211 22.78 -9.06 3.32
N THR A 212 21.56 -8.51 3.39
CA THR A 212 20.41 -9.22 4.00
C THR A 212 20.08 -10.46 3.19
N ILE A 213 20.00 -10.36 1.86
CA ILE A 213 19.76 -11.54 1.00
C ILE A 213 20.90 -12.54 1.18
N ARG A 214 22.15 -12.07 1.17
CA ARG A 214 23.35 -12.91 1.26
C ARG A 214 23.38 -13.76 2.51
N ASN A 215 23.17 -13.14 3.67
CA ASN A 215 23.18 -13.83 4.93
C ASN A 215 22.02 -14.83 5.03
N ARG A 216 20.86 -14.47 4.47
CA ARG A 216 19.65 -15.30 4.56
C ARG A 216 19.65 -16.47 3.60
N TYR A 217 20.11 -16.31 2.36
CA TYR A 217 20.16 -17.44 1.45
C TYR A 217 21.19 -18.47 1.92
N LYS A 218 22.35 -18.04 2.45
CA LYS A 218 23.35 -18.98 2.98
C LYS A 218 22.80 -19.78 4.14
N GLU A 219 22.17 -19.09 5.09
CA GLU A 219 21.53 -19.75 6.23
C GLU A 219 20.44 -20.74 5.80
N LEU A 220 19.57 -20.34 4.85
CA LEU A 220 18.51 -21.21 4.35
C LEU A 220 19.08 -22.40 3.57
N ALA A 221 20.08 -22.18 2.72
CA ALA A 221 20.70 -23.25 1.94
C ALA A 221 21.36 -24.30 2.84
N GLU A 222 22.14 -23.86 3.83
CA GLU A 222 22.80 -24.74 4.79
C GLU A 222 21.80 -25.53 5.62
N LYS A 223 20.78 -24.87 6.19
CA LYS A 223 19.82 -25.53 7.08
C LYS A 223 18.76 -26.37 6.37
N LEU A 224 18.57 -26.13 5.07
CA LEU A 224 17.66 -26.90 4.22
C LEU A 224 18.38 -27.96 3.38
N ASP A 225 19.71 -28.06 3.50
CA ASP A 225 20.55 -28.99 2.74
C ASP A 225 20.35 -28.82 1.22
N ILE A 226 20.33 -27.57 0.77
CA ILE A 226 20.14 -27.21 -0.64
C ILE A 226 21.52 -26.96 -1.25
N ASP A 227 21.92 -27.85 -2.17
CA ASP A 227 23.12 -27.68 -2.97
C ASP A 227 22.93 -26.57 -4.01
N ILE A 228 23.49 -25.40 -3.71
CA ILE A 228 23.51 -24.28 -4.65
C ILE A 228 24.83 -24.30 -5.39
N ILE A 229 24.81 -24.74 -6.65
CA ILE A 229 25.96 -24.59 -7.55
C ILE A 229 25.99 -23.12 -8.00
N ILE A 230 26.90 -22.34 -7.42
CA ILE A 230 27.08 -20.91 -7.73
C ILE A 230 27.80 -20.76 -9.07
#